data_AF-A0A081D6Z1-F1
#
_entry.id   AF-A0A081D6Z1-F1
#
_cell.length_a   1.000
_cell.length_b   1.000
_cell.length_c   1.000
_cell.angle_alpha   90.00
_cell.angle_beta   90.00
_cell.angle_gamma   90.00
#
_symmetry.space_group_name_H-M   'P 1'
#
loop_
_entity.id
_entity.type
_entity.pdbx_description
1 polymer ?
#
loop_
_entity_poly.entity_id
_entity_poly.type
_entity_poly.pdbx_seq_one_letter_code
_entity_poly.pdbx_strand_id
1 'polypeptide(L)'
;MREEIELPGISTIHKMVDEFPEEEIEIDFPKPTYEKNDMENLTAGYEKMPEFERKINNQSEKGQSINDRLKAGLKIGMNDRIGFIKHLFNGSDQDYNRVLSQLNTMESKVAAQNFIISMVKPDYNNWEGKDAYVERFMQIVEAKFDN
;
A
#
# COMPACT_ATOMS: atom_id res chain seq x y z
N MET A 1 23.18 -45.01 -29.26
CA MET A 1 21.80 -45.23 -28.78
C MET A 1 21.73 -44.60 -27.40
N ARG A 2 20.82 -43.65 -27.16
CA ARG A 2 20.59 -43.10 -25.83
C ARG A 2 19.43 -43.90 -25.24
N GLU A 3 19.67 -44.64 -24.17
CA GLU A 3 18.62 -45.29 -23.40
C GLU A 3 17.82 -44.21 -22.68
N GLU A 4 16.55 -44.07 -23.07
CA GLU A 4 15.57 -43.25 -22.37
C GLU A 4 15.24 -43.91 -21.03
N ILE A 5 15.55 -43.20 -19.94
CA ILE A 5 15.20 -43.62 -18.60
C ILE A 5 13.69 -43.40 -18.44
N GLU A 6 12.91 -44.47 -18.56
CA GLU A 6 11.46 -44.46 -18.31
C GLU A 6 11.20 -44.17 -16.82
N LEU A 7 11.03 -42.89 -16.49
CA LEU A 7 10.60 -42.45 -15.17
C LEU A 7 9.10 -42.81 -15.01
N PRO A 8 8.74 -43.72 -14.08
CA PRO A 8 7.41 -44.33 -14.01
C PRO A 8 6.27 -43.35 -13.70
N GLY A 9 6.57 -42.10 -13.34
CA GLY A 9 5.57 -41.07 -13.05
C GLY A 9 4.96 -40.39 -14.28
N ILE A 10 5.70 -40.29 -15.40
CA ILE A 10 5.22 -39.60 -16.60
C ILE A 10 4.14 -40.45 -17.31
N SER A 11 4.33 -41.77 -17.33
CA SER A 11 3.42 -42.72 -17.95
C SER A 11 2.06 -42.82 -17.24
N THR A 12 2.01 -42.55 -15.92
CA THR A 12 0.75 -42.54 -15.16
C THR A 12 -0.10 -41.31 -15.49
N ILE A 13 0.53 -40.15 -15.68
CA ILE A 13 -0.19 -38.91 -16.02
C ILE A 13 -0.80 -39.02 -17.42
N HIS A 14 -0.07 -39.63 -18.37
CA HIS A 14 -0.57 -39.83 -19.74
C HIS A 14 -1.81 -40.74 -19.76
N LYS A 15 -1.82 -41.78 -18.92
CA LYS A 15 -2.92 -42.75 -18.84
C LYS A 15 -4.21 -42.18 -18.22
N MET A 16 -4.11 -41.14 -17.38
CA MET A 16 -5.28 -40.46 -16.80
C MET A 16 -5.93 -39.43 -17.76
N VAL A 17 -5.21 -38.97 -18.79
CA VAL A 17 -5.74 -38.04 -19.81
C VAL A 17 -6.57 -38.78 -20.87
N ASP A 18 -6.27 -40.06 -21.11
CA ASP A 18 -6.95 -40.92 -22.08
C ASP A 18 -8.36 -41.37 -21.63
N GLU A 19 -8.65 -41.33 -20.32
CA GLU A 19 -9.94 -41.75 -19.74
C GLU A 19 -10.93 -40.60 -19.48
N PHE A 20 -10.62 -39.36 -19.88
CA PHE A 20 -11.60 -38.28 -19.85
C PHE A 20 -12.38 -38.23 -21.18
N PRO A 21 -13.69 -38.50 -21.18
CA PRO A 21 -14.50 -38.33 -22.39
C PRO A 21 -14.53 -36.85 -22.80
N GLU A 22 -14.32 -36.60 -24.10
CA GLU A 22 -14.45 -35.29 -24.74
C GLU A 22 -15.93 -34.89 -24.89
N GLU A 23 -16.68 -34.79 -23.79
CA GLU A 23 -17.97 -34.11 -23.82
C GLU A 23 -17.73 -32.60 -23.81
N GLU A 24 -18.03 -31.94 -24.93
CA GLU A 24 -18.17 -30.48 -24.98
C GLU A 24 -19.28 -30.06 -24.00
N ILE A 25 -18.89 -29.56 -22.84
CA ILE A 25 -19.82 -28.95 -21.89
C ILE A 25 -20.27 -27.61 -22.51
N GLU A 26 -21.43 -27.60 -23.17
CA GLU A 26 -22.06 -26.36 -23.64
C GLU A 26 -22.61 -25.58 -22.45
N ILE A 27 -21.80 -24.69 -21.88
CA ILE A 27 -22.20 -23.82 -20.77
C ILE A 27 -22.94 -22.60 -21.35
N ASP A 28 -24.28 -22.65 -21.35
CA ASP A 28 -25.13 -21.49 -21.68
C ASP A 28 -25.10 -20.47 -20.54
N PHE A 29 -24.27 -19.44 -20.67
CA PHE A 29 -24.27 -18.30 -19.76
C PHE A 29 -25.41 -17.32 -20.15
N PRO A 30 -26.33 -16.97 -19.24
CA PRO A 30 -27.36 -15.99 -19.55
C PRO A 30 -26.71 -14.63 -19.82
N LYS A 31 -26.93 -14.09 -21.02
CA LYS A 31 -26.42 -12.77 -21.42
C LYS A 31 -27.17 -11.69 -20.62
N PRO A 32 -26.48 -10.75 -19.95
CA PRO A 32 -27.16 -9.67 -19.25
C PRO A 32 -27.75 -8.68 -20.27
N THR A 33 -29.07 -8.62 -20.34
CA THR A 33 -29.81 -7.62 -21.12
C THR A 33 -29.79 -6.30 -20.35
N TYR A 34 -29.08 -5.30 -20.85
CA TYR A 34 -29.16 -3.93 -20.33
C TYR A 34 -30.27 -3.18 -21.09
N GLU A 35 -31.36 -2.83 -20.40
CA GLU A 35 -32.26 -1.81 -20.90
C GLU A 35 -31.58 -0.45 -20.76
N LYS A 36 -31.27 0.17 -21.90
CA LYS A 36 -30.84 1.57 -21.97
C LYS A 36 -32.06 2.46 -21.75
N ASN A 37 -32.42 2.69 -20.50
CA ASN A 37 -33.41 3.72 -20.17
C ASN A 37 -32.68 5.02 -19.82
N ASP A 38 -32.64 5.91 -20.82
CA ASP A 38 -32.57 7.38 -20.76
C ASP A 38 -31.60 8.04 -19.75
N MET A 39 -30.33 8.14 -20.15
CA MET A 39 -29.38 9.06 -19.51
C MET A 39 -29.70 10.55 -19.80
N GLU A 40 -30.52 10.85 -20.81
CA GLU A 40 -30.84 12.22 -21.21
C GLU A 40 -31.79 12.94 -20.23
N ASN A 41 -32.65 12.21 -19.52
CA ASN A 41 -33.58 12.81 -18.57
C ASN A 41 -32.93 13.18 -17.21
N LEU A 42 -31.74 12.64 -16.91
CA LEU A 42 -30.99 12.95 -15.68
C LEU A 42 -30.18 14.25 -15.80
N THR A 43 -29.80 14.66 -17.01
CA THR A 43 -28.93 15.82 -17.24
C THR A 43 -29.69 17.11 -17.52
N ALA A 44 -31.00 17.06 -17.77
CA ALA A 44 -31.85 18.21 -18.09
C ALA A 44 -31.89 19.29 -16.98
N GLY A 45 -31.48 18.96 -15.75
CA GLY A 45 -31.41 19.90 -14.63
C GLY A 45 -30.06 20.61 -14.43
N TYR A 46 -29.02 20.27 -15.20
CA TYR A 46 -27.63 20.70 -14.95
C TYR A 46 -27.10 21.75 -15.94
N GLU A 47 -27.97 22.44 -16.69
CA GLU A 47 -27.57 23.47 -17.67
C GLU A 47 -26.92 24.73 -17.03
N LYS A 48 -26.83 24.82 -15.71
CA LYS A 48 -26.20 25.95 -15.01
C LYS A 48 -25.30 25.52 -13.86
N MET A 49 -24.15 24.93 -14.19
CA MET A 49 -23.06 24.81 -13.21
C MET A 49 -22.51 26.21 -12.90
N PRO A 50 -22.34 26.60 -11.64
CA PRO A 50 -21.64 27.84 -11.31
C PRO A 50 -20.19 27.73 -11.77
N GLU A 51 -19.73 28.65 -12.63
CA GLU A 51 -18.32 28.78 -12.97
C GLU A 51 -17.54 29.15 -11.69
N PHE A 52 -16.83 28.18 -11.13
CA PHE A 52 -15.85 28.46 -10.09
C PHE A 52 -14.64 29.08 -10.77
N GLU A 53 -14.50 30.41 -10.65
CA GLU A 53 -13.27 31.12 -10.99
C GLU A 53 -12.12 30.53 -10.16
N ARG A 54 -11.27 29.73 -10.80
CA ARG A 54 -9.99 29.35 -10.21
C ARG A 54 -9.18 30.62 -10.05
N LYS A 55 -9.08 31.10 -8.80
CA LYS A 55 -8.06 32.09 -8.41
C LYS A 55 -6.71 31.44 -8.68
N ILE A 56 -6.16 31.67 -9.87
CA ILE A 56 -4.80 31.28 -10.22
C ILE A 56 -3.90 32.18 -9.37
N ASN A 57 -3.55 31.73 -8.16
CA ASN A 57 -2.44 32.31 -7.45
C ASN A 57 -1.20 31.89 -8.24
N ASN A 58 -0.65 32.83 -9.02
CA ASN A 58 0.65 32.71 -9.66
C ASN A 58 1.75 32.63 -8.58
N GLN A 59 1.87 31.47 -7.95
CA GLN A 59 3.13 31.04 -7.36
C GLN A 59 3.55 29.79 -8.09
N SER A 60 4.49 30.00 -9.00
CA SER A 60 5.36 29.02 -9.59
C SER A 60 6.16 28.27 -8.51
N GLU A 61 5.50 27.36 -7.81
CA GLU A 61 6.17 26.26 -7.15
C GLU A 61 5.60 25.03 -7.81
N LYS A 62 6.41 24.41 -8.70
CA LYS A 62 6.14 23.06 -9.19
C LYS A 62 5.85 22.24 -7.95
N GLY A 63 4.56 21.94 -7.71
CA GLY A 63 4.13 21.21 -6.54
C GLY A 63 4.96 19.95 -6.51
N GLN A 64 5.94 19.90 -5.61
CA GLN A 64 6.71 18.70 -5.35
C GLN A 64 5.66 17.62 -5.17
N SER A 65 5.64 16.66 -6.10
CA SER A 65 4.75 15.51 -6.00
C SER A 65 4.83 15.03 -4.57
N ILE A 66 3.76 14.52 -3.99
CA ILE A 66 3.77 14.02 -2.60
C ILE A 66 5.00 13.11 -2.38
N ASN A 67 5.42 12.40 -3.43
CA ASN A 67 6.65 11.61 -3.51
C ASN A 67 7.97 12.39 -3.33
N ASP A 68 8.06 13.64 -3.78
CA ASP A 68 9.23 14.53 -3.69
C ASP A 68 9.30 15.26 -2.33
N ARG A 69 8.15 15.59 -1.72
CA ARG A 69 8.10 16.01 -0.30
C ARG A 69 8.47 14.87 0.64
N LEU A 70 8.13 13.63 0.30
CA LEU A 70 8.55 12.43 1.03
C LEU A 70 10.06 12.14 0.88
N LYS A 71 10.70 12.56 -0.22
CA LYS A 71 12.17 12.48 -0.38
C LYS A 71 12.93 13.48 0.51
N ALA A 72 12.28 14.55 0.95
CA ALA A 72 12.81 15.49 1.93
C ALA A 72 12.51 15.06 3.38
N GLY A 73 11.65 14.07 3.59
CA GLY A 73 11.36 13.49 4.89
C GLY A 73 12.39 12.43 5.32
N LEU A 74 12.34 12.06 6.60
CA LEU A 74 13.08 10.96 7.24
C LEU A 74 13.52 9.86 6.24
N LYS A 75 14.83 9.81 5.93
CA LYS A 75 15.40 8.82 5.00
C LYS A 75 15.48 7.45 5.67
N ILE A 76 14.35 6.76 5.74
CA ILE A 76 14.23 5.41 6.30
C ILE A 76 14.47 4.39 5.18
N GLY A 77 15.38 3.44 5.41
CA GLY A 77 15.63 2.34 4.49
C GLY A 77 14.39 1.46 4.30
N MET A 78 14.22 0.87 3.11
CA MET A 78 13.07 0.01 2.81
C MET A 78 12.97 -1.20 3.77
N ASN A 79 14.11 -1.79 4.12
CA ASN A 79 14.16 -2.93 5.05
C ASN A 79 13.76 -2.51 6.47
N ASP A 80 14.25 -1.36 6.94
CA ASP A 80 13.87 -0.79 8.23
C ASP A 80 12.38 -0.49 8.28
N ARG A 81 11.85 0.14 7.21
CA ARG A 81 10.42 0.42 7.08
C ARG A 81 9.57 -0.85 7.22
N ILE A 82 9.89 -1.90 6.46
CA ILE A 82 9.15 -3.17 6.53
C ILE A 82 9.25 -3.79 7.92
N GLY A 83 10.43 -3.72 8.54
CA GLY A 83 10.67 -4.19 9.91
C GLY A 83 9.82 -3.45 10.94
N PHE A 84 9.79 -2.12 10.89
CA PHE A 84 8.99 -1.30 11.80
C PHE A 84 7.51 -1.54 11.61
N ILE A 85 7.01 -1.57 10.37
CA ILE A 85 5.60 -1.82 10.11
C ILE A 85 5.19 -3.16 10.71
N LYS A 86 5.95 -4.22 10.43
CA LYS A 86 5.63 -5.58 10.89
C LYS A 86 5.75 -5.73 12.41
N HIS A 87 6.82 -5.23 12.99
CA HIS A 87 7.13 -5.45 14.40
C HIS A 87 6.55 -4.35 15.30
N LEU A 88 6.74 -3.08 14.99
CA LEU A 88 6.29 -1.97 15.82
C LEU A 88 4.81 -1.61 15.60
N PHE A 89 4.32 -1.68 14.37
CA PHE A 89 2.95 -1.26 14.01
C PHE A 89 2.02 -2.43 13.70
N ASN A 90 2.41 -3.66 14.07
CA ASN A 90 1.59 -4.87 13.91
C ASN A 90 1.11 -5.13 12.47
N GLY A 91 1.88 -4.70 11.47
CA GLY A 91 1.56 -4.79 10.04
C GLY A 91 0.80 -3.59 9.47
N SER A 92 0.46 -2.58 10.28
CA SER A 92 -0.29 -1.41 9.83
C SER A 92 0.62 -0.37 9.17
N ASP A 93 0.67 -0.37 7.82
CA ASP A 93 1.38 0.68 7.07
C ASP A 93 0.71 2.05 7.26
N GLN A 94 -0.61 2.10 7.45
CA GLN A 94 -1.33 3.35 7.66
C GLN A 94 -0.87 4.08 8.93
N ASP A 95 -0.76 3.36 10.04
CA ASP A 95 -0.33 3.96 11.30
C ASP A 95 1.13 4.39 11.26
N TYR A 96 1.99 3.58 10.64
CA TYR A 96 3.37 3.96 10.40
C TYR A 96 3.47 5.27 9.61
N ASN A 97 2.72 5.42 8.52
CA ASN A 97 2.73 6.65 7.73
C ASN A 97 2.14 7.85 8.50
N ARG A 98 1.13 7.62 9.36
CA ARG A 98 0.56 8.66 10.22
C ARG A 98 1.58 9.17 11.24
N VAL A 99 2.23 8.24 11.94
CA VAL A 99 3.30 8.56 12.90
C VAL A 99 4.45 9.25 12.19
N LEU A 100 4.87 8.76 11.03
CA LEU A 100 5.92 9.39 10.23
C LEU A 100 5.56 10.81 9.79
N SER A 101 4.31 11.04 9.36
CA SER A 101 3.82 12.37 8.98
C SER A 101 3.88 13.33 10.15
N GLN A 102 3.50 12.88 11.35
CA GLN A 102 3.57 13.66 12.57
C GLN A 102 5.03 13.94 12.99
N LEU A 103 5.92 12.97 12.86
CA LEU A 103 7.35 13.15 13.13
C LEU A 103 8.01 14.10 12.11
N ASN A 104 7.50 14.13 10.88
CA ASN A 104 7.97 15.06 9.86
C ASN A 104 7.58 16.51 10.16
N THR A 105 6.42 16.77 10.77
CA THR A 105 5.99 18.13 11.17
C THR A 105 6.65 18.61 12.45
N MET A 106 7.24 17.71 13.25
CA MET A 106 8.01 18.08 14.42
C MET A 106 9.39 18.61 14.04
N GLU A 107 9.85 19.63 14.76
CA GLU A 107 11.16 20.29 14.60
C GLU A 107 12.13 19.95 15.74
N SER A 108 11.64 19.37 16.84
CA SER A 108 12.46 19.01 18.01
C SER A 108 12.56 17.51 18.19
N LYS A 109 13.80 17.02 18.31
CA LYS A 109 14.11 15.63 18.68
C LYS A 109 13.41 15.20 19.97
N VAL A 110 13.44 16.05 21.00
CA VAL A 110 12.83 15.73 22.31
C VAL A 110 11.32 15.58 22.17
N ALA A 111 10.67 16.44 21.39
CA ALA A 111 9.23 16.34 21.13
C ALA A 111 8.87 15.05 20.39
N ALA A 112 9.65 14.67 19.37
CA ALA A 112 9.48 13.43 18.62
C ALA A 112 9.61 12.18 19.51
N GLN A 113 10.62 12.13 20.37
CA GLN A 113 10.82 11.03 21.31
C GLN A 113 9.66 10.91 22.31
N ASN A 114 9.21 12.03 22.89
CA ASN A 114 8.08 12.04 23.81
C ASN A 114 6.77 11.62 23.12
N PHE A 115 6.55 12.03 21.87
CA PHE A 115 5.40 11.57 21.10
C PHE A 115 5.38 10.05 20.93
N ILE A 116 6.53 9.47 20.58
CA ILE A 116 6.67 8.03 20.41
C ILE A 116 6.42 7.31 21.74
N ILE A 117 7.01 7.76 22.84
CA ILE A 117 6.89 7.10 24.14
C ILE A 117 5.49 7.26 24.75
N SER A 118 4.87 8.44 24.62
CA SER A 118 3.59 8.74 25.28
C SER A 118 2.36 8.40 24.43
N MET A 119 2.44 8.43 23.10
CA MET A 119 1.31 8.12 22.23
C MET A 119 1.47 6.81 21.48
N VAL A 120 2.62 6.56 20.86
CA VAL A 120 2.77 5.41 19.94
C VAL A 120 3.02 4.12 20.71
N LYS A 121 3.98 4.14 21.64
CA LYS A 121 4.37 2.99 22.45
C LYS A 121 3.19 2.34 23.19
N PRO A 122 2.32 3.07 23.93
CA PRO A 122 1.19 2.43 24.61
C PRO A 122 0.13 1.86 23.65
N ASP A 123 0.00 2.41 22.44
CA ASP A 123 -0.96 1.94 21.43
C ASP A 123 -0.58 0.55 20.86
N TYR A 124 0.73 0.22 20.85
CA TYR A 124 1.27 -1.03 20.30
C TYR A 124 1.86 -1.96 21.36
N ASN A 125 1.12 -2.18 22.45
CA ASN A 125 1.50 -3.09 23.53
C ASN A 125 2.91 -2.80 24.10
N ASN A 126 3.23 -1.52 24.26
CA ASN A 126 4.52 -1.03 24.76
C ASN A 126 5.76 -1.48 23.95
N TRP A 127 5.58 -2.00 22.74
CA TRP A 127 6.64 -2.63 21.94
C TRP A 127 7.44 -3.68 22.71
N GLU A 128 6.77 -4.40 23.62
CA GLU A 128 7.39 -5.40 24.49
C GLU A 128 8.10 -6.49 23.68
N GLY A 129 9.37 -6.76 24.01
CA GLY A 129 10.21 -7.75 23.32
C GLY A 129 10.71 -7.31 21.94
N LYS A 130 10.51 -6.05 21.55
CA LYS A 130 10.91 -5.49 20.25
C LYS A 130 11.92 -4.35 20.39
N ASP A 131 12.63 -4.26 21.52
CA ASP A 131 13.59 -3.20 21.84
C ASP A 131 14.59 -2.91 20.73
N ALA A 132 15.13 -3.94 20.06
CA ALA A 132 16.06 -3.75 18.94
C ALA A 132 15.47 -2.93 17.78
N TYR A 133 14.17 -3.10 17.49
CA TYR A 133 13.47 -2.30 16.48
C TYR A 133 13.15 -0.90 17.00
N VAL A 134 12.84 -0.76 18.29
CA VAL A 134 12.59 0.54 18.94
C VAL A 134 13.84 1.39 18.92
N GLU A 135 14.98 0.85 19.34
CA GLU A 135 16.27 1.54 19.32
C GLU A 135 16.62 2.02 17.91
N ARG A 136 16.46 1.14 16.91
CA ARG A 136 16.69 1.50 15.50
C ARG A 136 15.74 2.60 15.02
N PHE A 137 14.45 2.50 15.35
CA PHE A 137 13.47 3.52 14.98
C PHE A 137 13.82 4.88 15.59
N MET A 138 14.15 4.90 16.89
CA MET A 138 14.57 6.11 17.60
C MET A 138 15.84 6.70 17.01
N GLN A 139 16.86 5.88 16.70
CA GLN A 139 18.08 6.35 16.05
C GLN A 139 17.81 7.05 14.71
N ILE A 140 16.93 6.50 13.88
CA ILE A 140 16.61 7.10 12.59
C ILE A 140 15.83 8.41 12.79
N VAL A 141 14.89 8.43 13.75
CA VAL A 141 14.16 9.64 14.14
C VAL A 141 15.14 10.73 14.61
N GLU A 142 16.11 10.39 15.44
CA GLU A 142 17.13 11.32 15.93
C GLU A 142 18.03 11.83 14.79
N ALA A 143 18.46 10.94 13.89
CA ALA A 143 19.29 11.29 12.74
C ALA A 143 18.63 12.28 11.76
N LYS A 144 17.29 12.38 11.76
CA LYS A 144 16.57 13.41 11.01
C LYS A 144 16.85 14.81 11.54
N PHE A 145 16.94 14.97 12.86
CA PHE A 145 17.07 16.28 13.50
C PHE A 145 18.53 16.75 13.61
N ASP A 146 19.49 15.85 13.36
CA ASP A 146 20.92 16.14 13.35
C ASP A 146 21.42 16.68 11.99
N ASN A 147 20.56 16.74 10.98
CA ASN A 147 20.87 17.10 9.59
C ASN A 147 20.03 18.30 9.13
#